data_AF-A0A1S2PF42-F1
#
_entry.id   AF-A0A1S2PF42-F1
#
_cell.length_a   1.000
_cell.length_b   1.000
_cell.length_c   1.000
_cell.angle_alpha   90.00
_cell.angle_beta   90.00
_cell.angle_gamma   90.00
#
_symmetry.space_group_name_H-M   'P 1'
#
loop_
_entity.id
_entity.type
_entity.pdbx_description
1 polymer ?
#
loop_
_entity_poly.entity_id
_entity_poly.type
_entity_poly.pdbx_seq_one_letter_code
_entity_poly.pdbx_strand_id
1 'polypeptide(L)'
;MLAFNALQSVQQALPKYRSSALGRPGRTEEAEAEARRAYKTEQGRRWYKHNPNGADAVAAATKAADAARERTAEYLLATRLEQLREQTAVRTEQAAAATWAARLTELAARPLDGEPAGTVIA
;
A
#
# COMPACT_ATOMS: atom_id res chain seq x y z
N MET A 1 -10.88 30.67 7.66
CA MET A 1 -10.11 29.92 8.70
C MET A 1 -10.41 28.42 8.75
N LEU A 2 -11.55 27.92 8.26
CA LEU A 2 -11.87 26.47 8.29
C LEU A 2 -10.94 25.59 7.44
N ALA A 3 -10.51 26.07 6.26
CA ALA A 3 -9.64 25.30 5.36
C ALA A 3 -8.24 25.02 5.94
N PHE A 4 -7.69 25.94 6.74
CA PHE A 4 -6.37 25.76 7.38
C PHE A 4 -6.42 24.70 8.47
N ASN A 5 -7.45 24.72 9.32
CA ASN A 5 -7.65 23.72 10.37
C ASN A 5 -7.92 22.32 9.79
N ALA A 6 -8.63 22.24 8.67
CA ALA A 6 -8.85 20.97 7.95
C ALA A 6 -7.55 20.42 7.33
N LEU A 7 -6.71 21.28 6.73
CA LEU A 7 -5.42 20.84 6.21
C LEU A 7 -4.48 20.39 7.34
N GLN A 8 -4.44 21.13 8.44
CA GLN A 8 -3.62 20.79 9.60
C GLN A 8 -4.06 19.46 10.24
N SER A 9 -5.36 19.20 10.36
CA SER A 9 -5.86 17.93 10.90
C SER A 9 -5.51 16.75 9.99
N VAL A 10 -5.60 16.92 8.67
CA VAL A 10 -5.16 15.91 7.70
C VAL A 10 -3.66 15.66 7.79
N GLN A 11 -2.83 16.70 7.88
CA GLN A 11 -1.37 16.57 8.05
C GLN A 11 -1.00 15.82 9.33
N GLN A 12 -1.70 16.08 10.43
CA GLN A 12 -1.48 15.39 11.71
C GLN A 12 -1.94 13.93 11.68
N ALA A 13 -2.96 13.61 10.88
CA ALA A 13 -3.43 12.23 10.72
C ALA A 13 -2.61 11.44 9.68
N LEU A 14 -1.93 12.12 8.76
CA LEU A 14 -1.19 11.54 7.64
C LEU A 14 -0.23 10.40 8.06
N PRO A 15 0.57 10.53 9.13
CA PRO A 15 1.48 9.45 9.53
C PRO A 15 0.74 8.16 9.92
N LYS A 16 -0.43 8.28 10.56
CA LYS A 16 -1.25 7.13 10.97
C LYS A 16 -1.92 6.45 9.77
N TYR A 17 -2.40 7.25 8.82
CA TYR A 17 -2.95 6.71 7.57
C TYR A 17 -1.87 6.03 6.74
N ARG A 18 -0.69 6.64 6.66
CA ARG A 18 0.46 6.10 5.94
C ARG A 18 0.94 4.79 6.56
N SER A 19 1.12 4.72 7.87
CA SER A 19 1.51 3.46 8.54
C SER A 19 0.48 2.35 8.36
N SER A 20 -0.82 2.70 8.39
CA SER A 20 -1.91 1.74 8.16
C SER A 20 -1.94 1.23 6.71
N ALA A 21 -1.81 2.13 5.74
CA ALA A 21 -1.82 1.80 4.31
C ALA A 21 -0.58 0.98 3.89
N LEU A 22 0.58 1.30 4.47
CA LEU A 22 1.84 0.63 4.17
C LEU A 22 2.08 -0.64 5.00
N GLY A 23 1.22 -0.94 5.98
CA GLY A 23 1.42 -2.08 6.87
C GLY A 23 1.40 -3.45 6.18
N ARG A 24 0.62 -3.63 5.10
CA ARG A 24 0.62 -4.87 4.31
C ARG A 24 1.72 -4.88 3.24
N PRO A 25 1.89 -3.82 2.41
CA PRO A 25 2.99 -3.76 1.43
C PRO A 25 4.39 -3.79 2.06
N GLY A 26 4.56 -3.22 3.25
CA GLY A 26 5.84 -3.22 3.98
C GLY A 26 6.25 -4.57 4.56
N ARG A 27 5.34 -5.55 4.61
CA ARG A 27 5.62 -6.95 5.03
C ARG A 27 5.86 -7.89 3.85
N THR A 28 5.95 -7.36 2.64
CA THR A 28 6.29 -8.16 1.47
C THR A 28 7.77 -8.53 1.48
N GLU A 29 8.11 -9.65 0.86
CA GLU A 29 9.50 -10.10 0.76
C GLU A 29 10.38 -9.07 0.05
N GLU A 30 9.84 -8.37 -0.94
CA GLU A 30 10.53 -7.30 -1.67
C GLU A 30 10.90 -6.12 -0.75
N ALA A 31 9.93 -5.64 0.04
CA ALA A 31 10.17 -4.56 1.01
C ALA A 31 11.17 -4.99 2.11
N GLU A 32 11.10 -6.24 2.56
CA GLU A 32 12.08 -6.77 3.51
C GLU A 32 13.47 -6.97 2.90
N ALA A 33 13.56 -7.42 1.65
CA ALA A 33 14.83 -7.59 0.95
C ALA A 33 15.54 -6.25 0.79
N GLU A 34 14.80 -5.20 0.42
CA GLU A 34 15.35 -3.85 0.30
C GLU A 34 15.73 -3.27 1.67
N ALA A 35 14.93 -3.51 2.71
CA ALA A 35 15.29 -3.17 4.08
C ALA A 35 16.60 -3.86 4.53
N ARG A 36 16.76 -5.15 4.24
CA ARG A 36 18.00 -5.91 4.55
C ARG A 36 19.21 -5.38 3.78
N ARG A 37 19.04 -4.98 2.52
CA ARG A 37 20.10 -4.37 1.71
C ARG A 37 20.51 -3.02 2.29
N ALA A 38 19.56 -2.16 2.62
CA ALA A 38 19.81 -0.86 3.22
C ALA A 38 20.52 -1.00 4.57
N TYR A 39 20.06 -1.93 5.41
CA TYR A 39 20.69 -2.25 6.70
C TYR A 39 22.17 -2.61 6.55
N LYS A 40 22.49 -3.57 5.67
CA LYS A 40 23.86 -4.02 5.41
C LYS A 40 24.73 -2.91 4.83
N THR A 41 24.15 -2.10 3.94
CA THR A 41 24.84 -0.96 3.32
C THR A 41 25.23 0.07 4.37
N GLU A 42 24.30 0.40 5.28
CA GLU A 42 24.54 1.38 6.31
C GLU A 42 25.54 0.88 7.36
N GLN A 43 25.45 -0.39 7.77
CA GLN A 43 26.48 -1.02 8.63
C GLN A 43 27.88 -1.00 7.99
N GLY A 44 27.96 -1.18 6.67
CA GLY A 44 29.21 -1.20 5.93
C GLY A 44 29.89 0.17 5.76
N ARG A 45 29.30 1.25 6.27
CA ARG A 45 29.86 2.60 6.11
C ARG A 45 31.18 2.77 6.84
N ARG A 46 32.04 3.62 6.27
CA ARG A 46 33.39 3.90 6.77
C ARG A 46 33.42 4.28 8.26
N TRP A 47 32.46 5.07 8.72
CA TRP A 47 32.40 5.52 10.11
C TRP A 47 31.96 4.42 11.09
N TYR A 48 31.31 3.35 10.63
CA TYR A 48 30.95 2.18 11.43
C TYR A 48 31.88 0.98 11.23
N LYS A 49 32.89 1.09 10.35
CA LYS A 49 33.81 -0.01 10.00
C LYS A 49 34.48 -0.68 11.21
N HIS A 50 34.81 0.09 12.24
CA HIS A 50 35.51 -0.40 13.43
C HIS A 50 34.55 -0.85 14.56
N ASN A 51 33.26 -0.50 14.46
CA ASN A 51 32.24 -0.92 15.42
C ASN A 51 30.87 -1.04 14.74
N PRO A 52 30.68 -2.03 13.85
CA PRO A 52 29.44 -2.17 13.07
C PRO A 52 28.25 -2.60 13.92
N ASN A 53 28.51 -3.15 15.10
CA ASN A 53 27.49 -3.59 16.07
C ASN A 53 27.32 -2.58 17.22
N GLY A 54 27.99 -1.44 17.17
CA GLY A 54 27.82 -0.36 18.15
C GLY A 54 26.40 0.18 18.12
N ALA A 55 25.93 0.72 19.25
CA ALA A 55 24.57 1.24 19.38
C ALA A 55 24.22 2.23 18.25
N ASP A 56 25.14 3.14 17.92
CA ASP A 56 24.94 4.13 16.85
C ASP A 56 24.87 3.49 15.46
N ALA A 57 25.69 2.47 15.20
CA ALA A 57 25.71 1.74 13.93
C ALA A 57 24.40 0.96 13.74
N VAL A 58 23.96 0.28 14.79
CA VAL A 58 22.69 -0.48 14.81
C VAL A 58 21.51 0.46 14.65
N ALA A 59 21.49 1.60 15.34
CA ALA A 59 20.43 2.60 15.24
C ALA A 59 20.34 3.20 13.83
N ALA A 60 21.48 3.60 13.25
CA ALA A 60 21.53 4.13 11.89
C ALA A 60 21.10 3.08 10.85
N ALA A 61 21.60 1.86 10.96
CA ALA A 61 21.24 0.77 10.05
C ALA A 61 19.76 0.40 10.15
N THR A 62 19.20 0.35 11.36
CA THR A 62 17.77 0.11 11.59
C THR A 62 16.93 1.22 10.96
N LYS A 63 17.30 2.49 11.19
CA LYS A 63 16.61 3.63 10.59
C LYS A 63 16.65 3.59 9.05
N ALA A 64 17.80 3.23 8.47
CA ALA A 64 17.94 3.08 7.02
C ALA A 64 17.07 1.93 6.48
N ALA A 65 17.01 0.82 7.20
CA ALA A 65 16.17 -0.33 6.85
C ALA A 65 14.68 0.03 6.87
N ASP A 66 14.21 0.72 7.91
CA ASP A 66 12.82 1.14 8.03
C ASP A 66 12.43 2.13 6.93
N ALA A 67 13.30 3.11 6.64
CA ALA A 67 13.08 4.06 5.55
C ALA A 67 13.08 3.37 4.16
N ALA A 68 13.89 2.34 3.96
CA ALA A 68 13.89 1.56 2.73
C ALA A 68 12.61 0.70 2.60
N ARG A 69 12.18 0.05 3.69
CA ARG A 69 10.92 -0.70 3.75
C ARG A 69 9.74 0.19 3.39
N GLU A 70 9.69 1.37 3.97
CA GLU A 70 8.60 2.34 3.74
C GLU A 70 8.55 2.79 2.27
N ARG A 71 9.67 3.22 1.70
CA ARG A 71 9.72 3.64 0.28
C ARG A 71 9.33 2.51 -0.67
N THR A 72 9.75 1.28 -0.38
CA THR A 72 9.38 0.11 -1.20
C THR A 72 7.90 -0.20 -1.09
N ALA A 73 7.34 -0.14 0.13
CA ALA A 73 5.91 -0.29 0.36
C ALA A 73 5.08 0.74 -0.42
N GLU A 74 5.55 2.00 -0.49
CA GLU A 74 4.91 3.06 -1.26
C GLU A 74 4.95 2.80 -2.75
N TYR A 75 6.11 2.41 -3.27
CA TYR A 75 6.27 2.05 -4.67
C TYR A 75 5.34 0.90 -5.08
N LEU A 76 5.26 -0.15 -4.25
CA LEU A 76 4.36 -1.28 -4.48
C LEU A 76 2.89 -0.88 -4.45
N LEU A 77 2.51 -0.01 -3.50
CA LEU A 77 1.15 0.49 -3.42
C LEU A 77 0.80 1.33 -4.67
N ALA A 78 1.68 2.23 -5.09
CA ALA A 78 1.49 3.06 -6.27
C ALA A 78 1.34 2.20 -7.53
N THR A 79 2.23 1.23 -7.72
CA THR A 79 2.21 0.27 -8.84
C THR A 79 0.91 -0.52 -8.87
N ARG A 80 0.44 -1.00 -7.70
CA ARG A 80 -0.82 -1.74 -7.64
C ARG A 80 -2.03 -0.87 -7.98
N LEU A 81 -2.04 0.39 -7.55
CA LEU A 81 -3.11 1.33 -7.88
C LEU A 81 -3.15 1.65 -9.37
N GLU A 82 -2.00 1.75 -10.02
CA GLU A 82 -1.90 1.93 -11.48
C GLU A 82 -2.46 0.72 -12.23
N GLN A 83 -2.02 -0.48 -11.88
CA GLN A 83 -2.55 -1.73 -12.47
C GLN A 83 -4.07 -1.85 -12.32
N LEU A 84 -4.61 -1.46 -11.16
CA LEU A 84 -6.06 -1.49 -10.93
C LEU A 84 -6.81 -0.49 -11.80
N ARG A 85 -6.23 0.69 -12.06
CA ARG A 85 -6.81 1.70 -12.97
C ARG A 85 -6.82 1.19 -14.39
N GLU A 86 -5.73 0.59 -14.87
CA GLU A 86 -5.65 0.00 -16.21
C GLU A 86 -6.65 -1.14 -16.40
N GLN A 87 -6.74 -2.06 -15.44
CA GLN A 87 -7.74 -3.15 -15.48
C GLN A 87 -9.18 -2.63 -15.53
N THR A 88 -9.45 -1.54 -14.81
CA THR A 88 -10.77 -0.90 -14.82
C THR A 88 -11.04 -0.20 -16.16
N ALA A 89 -10.05 0.45 -16.75
CA ALA A 89 -10.16 1.05 -18.08
C ALA A 89 -10.46 -0.02 -19.15
N VAL A 90 -9.69 -1.12 -19.20
CA VAL A 90 -9.91 -2.24 -20.13
C VAL A 90 -11.32 -2.82 -19.98
N ARG A 91 -11.78 -3.05 -18.74
CA ARG A 91 -13.15 -3.52 -18.49
C ARG A 91 -14.20 -2.54 -19.00
N THR A 92 -13.96 -1.24 -18.83
CA THR A 92 -14.88 -0.19 -19.27
C THR A 92 -14.93 -0.10 -20.79
N GLU A 93 -13.80 -0.27 -21.48
CA GLU A 93 -13.73 -0.33 -22.94
C GLU A 93 -14.45 -1.58 -23.51
N GLN A 94 -14.24 -2.74 -22.89
CA GLN A 94 -14.95 -3.97 -23.25
C GLN A 94 -16.47 -3.83 -23.05
N ALA A 95 -16.87 -3.25 -21.93
CA ALA A 95 -18.27 -2.89 -21.72
C ALA A 95 -18.74 -1.93 -22.80
N ALA A 96 -17.99 -0.85 -23.11
CA ALA A 96 -18.30 0.15 -24.12
C ALA A 96 -18.50 -0.44 -25.54
N ALA A 97 -17.81 -1.53 -25.88
CA ALA A 97 -17.96 -2.23 -27.16
C ALA A 97 -19.23 -3.10 -27.25
N ALA A 98 -19.78 -3.58 -26.12
CA ALA A 98 -21.02 -4.34 -26.11
C ALA A 98 -22.22 -3.44 -26.45
N THR A 99 -23.18 -3.94 -27.24
CA THR A 99 -24.42 -3.18 -27.51
C THR A 99 -25.21 -2.97 -26.22
N TRP A 100 -25.93 -1.86 -26.13
CA TRP A 100 -26.73 -1.52 -24.95
C TRP A 100 -27.71 -2.65 -24.57
N ALA A 101 -28.29 -3.33 -25.57
CA ALA A 101 -29.16 -4.48 -25.36
C ALA A 101 -28.43 -5.66 -24.70
N ALA A 102 -27.23 -6.01 -25.16
CA ALA A 102 -26.43 -7.09 -24.57
C ALA A 102 -26.03 -6.78 -23.12
N ARG A 103 -25.67 -5.52 -22.82
CA ARG A 103 -25.36 -5.08 -21.45
C ARG A 103 -26.56 -5.18 -20.52
N LEU A 104 -27.75 -4.81 -20.98
CA LEU A 104 -28.97 -4.90 -20.18
C LEU A 104 -29.33 -6.35 -19.88
N THR A 105 -29.17 -7.26 -20.84
CA THR A 105 -29.39 -8.69 -20.62
C THR A 105 -28.41 -9.26 -19.59
N GLU A 106 -27.13 -8.88 -19.66
CA GLU A 106 -26.11 -9.30 -18.68
C GLU A 106 -26.39 -8.72 -17.28
N LEU A 107 -26.79 -7.44 -17.20
CA LEU A 107 -27.14 -6.79 -15.94
C LEU A 107 -28.40 -7.41 -15.31
N ALA A 108 -29.40 -7.76 -16.13
CA ALA A 108 -30.63 -8.42 -15.67
C ALA A 108 -30.39 -9.88 -15.24
N ALA A 109 -29.37 -10.55 -15.80
CA ALA A 109 -28.95 -11.88 -15.40
C ALA A 109 -28.04 -11.90 -14.16
N ARG A 110 -27.54 -10.73 -13.72
CA ARG A 110 -26.64 -10.64 -12.57
C ARG A 110 -27.43 -10.75 -11.27
N PRO A 111 -27.14 -11.73 -10.39
CA PRO A 111 -27.76 -11.79 -9.07
C PRO A 111 -27.39 -10.55 -8.26
N LEU A 112 -28.41 -9.91 -7.69
CA LEU A 112 -28.28 -8.79 -6.78
C LEU A 112 -27.91 -9.36 -5.41
N ASP A 113 -26.63 -9.68 -5.19
CA ASP A 113 -26.21 -10.14 -3.87
C ASP A 113 -26.34 -8.98 -2.86
N GLY A 114 -27.35 -9.14 -1.98
CA GLY A 114 -27.68 -8.24 -0.88
C GLY A 114 -28.92 -8.70 -0.07
N GLU A 115 -28.88 -9.93 0.49
CA GLU A 115 -29.35 -10.42 1.83
C GLU A 115 -30.68 -9.92 2.46
N PRO A 116 -31.43 -10.71 3.28
CA PRO A 116 -30.88 -11.43 4.45
C PRO A 116 -31.58 -12.75 4.87
N ALA A 117 -30.87 -13.69 5.45
CA ALA A 117 -31.51 -14.76 6.23
C ALA A 117 -30.73 -15.12 7.49
N GLY A 118 -31.16 -14.51 8.60
CA GLY A 118 -30.78 -14.93 9.93
C GLY A 118 -30.97 -16.44 10.10
N THR A 119 -29.95 -17.08 10.65
CA THR A 119 -30.09 -18.38 11.30
C THR A 119 -29.52 -18.21 12.70
N VAL A 120 -30.38 -17.76 13.61
CA VAL A 120 -30.30 -18.15 15.02
C VAL A 120 -30.70 -19.62 15.05
N ILE A 121 -29.75 -20.50 15.35
CA ILE A 121 -30.01 -21.83 15.91
C ILE A 121 -29.02 -21.90 17.08
N ALA A 122 -29.49 -21.46 18.26
CA ALA A 122 -30.04 -22.26 19.36
C ALA A 122 -28.93 -22.70 20.33
#